data_AF-A0A369NCB2-F1
#
_entry.id   AF-A0A369NCB2-F1
#
_cell.length_a   1.000
_cell.length_b   1.000
_cell.length_c   1.000
_cell.angle_alpha   90.00
_cell.angle_beta   90.00
_cell.angle_gamma   90.00
#
_symmetry.space_group_name_H-M   'P 1'
#
loop_
_entity.id
_entity.type
_entity.pdbx_description
1 polymer ?
#
loop_
_entity_poly.entity_id
_entity_poly.type
_entity_poly.pdbx_seq_one_letter_code
_entity_poly.pdbx_strand_id
1 'polypeptide(L)' 'MPKEQEVREVTKRLRKEGWEEESGKGSHVVFRKDGRTVSVPTSKKELRLGTYRNIAKAAGWL' A
#
# COMPACT_ATOMS: atom_id res chain seq x y z
N MET A 1 -6.10 -4.56 18.38
CA MET A 1 -6.22 -3.30 17.61
C MET A 1 -5.42 -3.46 16.33
N PRO A 2 -6.01 -3.25 15.12
CA PRO A 2 -5.24 -3.29 13.88
C PRO A 2 -4.16 -2.21 13.91
N LYS A 3 -2.94 -2.54 13.52
CA LYS A 3 -1.86 -1.55 13.37
C LYS A 3 -1.91 -0.94 11.99
N GLU A 4 -1.59 0.34 11.88
CA GLU A 4 -1.57 1.07 10.60
C GLU A 4 -0.61 0.47 9.55
N GLN A 5 0.38 -0.31 10.00
CA GLN A 5 1.38 -0.96 9.14
C GLN A 5 0.94 -2.34 8.62
N GLU A 6 -0.20 -2.88 9.07
CA GLU A 6 -0.71 -4.13 8.53
C GLU A 6 -1.05 -3.96 7.06
N VAL A 7 -0.59 -4.89 6.22
CA VAL A 7 -0.80 -4.85 4.76
C VAL A 7 -2.29 -4.70 4.43
N ARG A 8 -3.16 -5.39 5.17
CA ARG A 8 -4.61 -5.32 5.01
C ARG A 8 -5.16 -3.91 5.24
N GLU A 9 -4.66 -3.19 6.24
CA GLU A 9 -5.14 -1.84 6.54
C GLU A 9 -4.60 -0.83 5.52
N VAL A 10 -3.35 -0.98 5.09
CA VAL A 10 -2.75 -0.15 4.04
C VAL A 10 -3.48 -0.31 2.71
N THR A 11 -3.73 -1.53 2.25
CA THR A 11 -4.46 -1.78 1.00
C THR A 11 -5.91 -1.30 1.09
N LYS A 12 -6.58 -1.54 2.23
CA LYS A 12 -7.94 -1.02 2.48
C LYS A 12 -7.99 0.51 2.42
N ARG A 13 -7.01 1.20 3.01
CA ARG A 13 -6.92 2.66 2.97
C ARG A 13 -6.68 3.17 1.55
N LEU A 14 -5.75 2.58 0.81
CA LEU A 14 -5.48 2.92 -0.59
C LEU A 14 -6.75 2.78 -1.45
N ARG A 15 -7.46 1.65 -1.34
CA ARG A 15 -8.75 1.46 -2.03
C ARG A 15 -9.78 2.54 -1.67
N LYS A 16 -9.90 2.87 -0.37
CA LYS A 16 -10.83 3.90 0.11
C LYS A 16 -10.50 5.29 -0.42
N GLU A 17 -9.22 5.59 -0.62
CA GLU A 17 -8.75 6.85 -1.19
C GLU A 17 -8.83 6.91 -2.72
N GLY A 18 -9.40 5.88 -3.36
CA GLY A 18 -9.60 5.83 -4.81
C GLY A 18 -8.36 5.39 -5.59
N TRP A 19 -7.43 4.67 -4.96
CA TRP A 19 -6.36 4.01 -5.70
C TRP A 19 -6.90 2.77 -6.41
N GLU A 20 -6.56 2.63 -7.69
CA GLU A 20 -6.89 1.47 -8.49
C GLU A 20 -5.91 0.33 -8.20
N GLU A 21 -6.43 -0.82 -7.80
CA GLU A 21 -5.64 -2.00 -7.55
C GLU A 21 -5.42 -2.79 -8.83
N GLU A 22 -4.16 -3.03 -9.17
CA GLU A 22 -3.74 -3.95 -10.21
C GLU A 22 -2.96 -5.11 -9.59
N SER A 23 -3.33 -6.33 -9.96
CA SER A 23 -2.60 -7.53 -9.58
C SER A 23 -1.16 -7.45 -10.08
N GLY A 24 -0.22 -7.31 -9.15
CA GLY A 24 1.20 -7.32 -9.48
C GLY A 24 1.71 -8.72 -9.81
N LYS A 25 2.98 -8.80 -10.24
CA LYS A 25 3.66 -10.09 -10.40
C LYS A 25 4.08 -10.65 -9.04
N GLY A 26 3.70 -11.88 -8.74
CA GLY A 26 4.10 -12.59 -7.51
C GLY A 26 3.41 -12.04 -6.26
N SER A 27 4.16 -11.88 -5.17
CA SER A 27 3.64 -11.45 -3.86
C SER A 27 3.56 -9.93 -3.69
N HIS A 28 3.16 -9.22 -4.74
CA HIS A 28 2.98 -7.77 -4.73
C HIS A 28 1.65 -7.38 -5.36
N VAL A 29 1.06 -6.31 -4.83
CA VAL A 29 -0.10 -5.65 -5.41
C VAL A 29 0.31 -4.22 -5.76
N VAL A 30 -0.08 -3.75 -6.93
CA VAL A 30 0.25 -2.41 -7.41
C VAL A 30 -0.99 -1.53 -7.32
N PHE A 31 -0.83 -0.32 -6.81
CA PHE A 31 -1.87 0.69 -6.72
C PHE A 31 -1.52 1.86 -7.64
N ARG A 32 -2.47 2.33 -8.44
CA ARG A 32 -2.30 3.51 -9.30
C ARG A 32 -3.33 4.57 -9.00
N LYS A 33 -2.89 5.83 -9.04
CA LYS A 33 -3.76 7.00 -8.88
C LYS A 33 -3.04 8.25 -9.39
N ASP A 34 -3.68 9.05 -10.24
CA ASP A 34 -3.18 10.35 -10.70
C ASP A 34 -1.72 10.31 -11.23
N GLY A 35 -1.39 9.29 -12.03
CA GLY A 35 -0.04 9.07 -12.57
C GLY A 35 0.99 8.57 -11.55
N ARG A 36 0.62 8.40 -10.27
CA ARG A 36 1.46 7.78 -9.23
C ARG A 36 1.22 6.28 -9.18
N THR A 37 2.28 5.55 -8.87
CA THR A 37 2.24 4.09 -8.71
C THR A 37 2.89 3.69 -7.39
N VAL A 38 2.23 2.82 -6.64
CA VAL A 38 2.70 2.30 -5.35
C VAL A 38 2.66 0.78 -5.38
N SER A 39 3.77 0.13 -5.05
CA SER A 39 3.83 -1.33 -4.91
C SER A 39 3.79 -1.72 -3.43
N VAL A 40 2.85 -2.59 -3.07
CA VAL A 40 2.66 -3.09 -1.70
C VAL A 40 3.03 -4.57 -1.67
N PRO A 41 4.06 -4.98 -0.90
CA PRO A 41 4.38 -6.39 -0.72
C PRO A 41 3.31 -7.08 0.13
N THR A 42 2.78 -8.21 -0.36
CA THR A 42 1.75 -9.02 0.29
C THR A 42 2.28 -10.32 0.89
N SER A 43 3.60 -10.55 0.79
CA SER A 43 4.28 -11.73 1.36
C SER A 43 4.32 -11.75 2.89
N LYS A 44 4.03 -10.62 3.55
CA LYS A 44 4.04 -10.47 5.01
C LYS A 44 2.75 -9.84 5.50
N LYS A 45 2.42 -10.08 6.78
CA LYS A 45 1.27 -9.47 7.44
C LYS A 45 1.44 -7.97 7.68
N GLU A 46 2.65 -7.55 8.06
CA GLU A 46 3.00 -6.17 8.42
C GLU A 46 4.15 -5.67 7.55
N LEU A 47 4.05 -4.41 7.11
CA LEU A 47 5.10 -3.74 6.37
C LEU A 47 6.22 -3.30 7.32
N ARG A 48 7.47 -3.36 6.85
CA ARG A 48 8.57 -2.70 7.58
C ARG A 48 8.33 -1.19 7.58
N LEU A 49 8.74 -0.51 8.65
CA LEU A 49 8.55 0.93 8.81
C LEU A 49 9.02 1.76 7.60
N GLY A 50 10.16 1.41 7.00
CA GLY A 50 10.67 2.10 5.80
C GLY A 50 9.74 1.92 4.58
N THR A 51 9.21 0.71 4.38
CA THR A 51 8.26 0.41 3.31
C THR A 51 6.95 1.18 3.52
N TYR A 52 6.42 1.14 4.75
CA TYR A 52 5.22 1.89 5.11
C TYR A 52 5.42 3.40 4.88
N ARG A 53 6.54 3.99 5.32
CA ARG A 53 6.84 5.41 5.11
C ARG A 53 6.95 5.79 3.64
N ASN A 54 7.54 4.94 2.81
CA ASN A 54 7.64 5.20 1.38
C ASN A 54 6.24 5.19 0.72
N ILE A 55 5.40 4.23 1.10
CA ILE A 55 4.00 4.17 0.65
C ILE A 55 3.23 5.41 1.12
N ALA A 56 3.35 5.76 2.41
CA ALA A 56 2.69 6.91 3.00
C ALA A 56 3.07 8.23 2.32
N LYS A 57 4.35 8.45 2.00
CA LYS A 57 4.79 9.63 1.23
C LYS A 57 4.21 9.65 -0.18
N ALA A 58 4.24 8.51 -0.89
CA ALA A 58 3.68 8.42 -2.23
C ALA A 58 2.16 8.61 -2.25
N ALA A 59 1.48 8.18 -1.17
CA ALA A 59 0.06 8.32 -0.98
C ALA A 59 -0.38 9.66 -0.37
N GLY A 60 0.57 10.53 0.01
CA GLY A 60 0.29 11.84 0.62
C GLY A 60 -0.24 11.76 2.06
N TRP A 61 0.11 10.71 2.81
CA TRP A 61 -0.20 10.57 4.24
C TRP A 61 0.85 11.24 5.14
N LEU A 62 1.98 11.64 4.55
CA LEU A 62 3.15 12.27 5.17
C LEU A 62 3.60 13.47 4.34
#